data_AF-A0A1J4YS56-F1
#
_entry.id   AF-A0A1J4YS56-F1
#
_cell.length_a   1.000
_cell.length_b   1.000
_cell.length_c   1.000
_cell.angle_alpha   90.00
_cell.angle_beta   90.00
_cell.angle_gamma   90.00
#
_symmetry.space_group_name_H-M   'P 1'
#
loop_
_entity.id
_entity.type
_entity.pdbx_description
1 polymer ?
#
loop_
_entity_poly.entity_id
_entity_poly.type
_entity_poly.pdbx_seq_one_letter_code
_entity_poly.pdbx_strand_id
1 'polypeptide(L)'
;MLEDYNKIVPGSADRLLKMAEEQSAHRQYLEKRVINSDIFNSKLGILSALIISLVFFGLAVYLVKNNYPYPAAIVGSVNIGGLVWTFIYGSKSRRAERQNKQQNQQQSQPQQS
;
A
#
# COMPACT_ATOMS: atom_id res chain seq x y z
N MET A 1 -1.51 -41.67 4.74
CA MET A 1 -1.38 -40.62 5.77
C MET A 1 -2.72 -40.13 6.28
N LEU A 2 -3.57 -39.41 5.51
CA LEU A 2 -4.91 -38.99 6.00
C LEU A 2 -5.85 -40.17 6.31
N GLU A 3 -5.74 -41.24 5.51
CA GLU A 3 -6.50 -42.47 5.71
C GLU A 3 -6.12 -43.21 7.01
N ASP A 4 -4.86 -43.07 7.45
CA ASP A 4 -4.36 -43.68 8.69
C ASP A 4 -4.89 -42.93 9.93
N TYR A 5 -5.01 -41.60 9.86
CA TYR A 5 -5.69 -40.80 10.90
C TYR A 5 -7.16 -41.19 11.04
N ASN A 6 -7.86 -41.38 9.92
CA ASN A 6 -9.27 -41.78 9.92
C ASN A 6 -9.49 -43.19 10.50
N LYS A 7 -8.51 -44.09 10.38
CA LYS A 7 -8.53 -45.44 11.00
C LYS A 7 -8.32 -45.41 12.51
N ILE A 8 -7.53 -44.45 13.02
CA ILE A 8 -7.26 -44.28 14.47
C ILE A 8 -8.43 -43.56 15.15
N VAL A 9 -8.98 -42.53 14.51
CA VAL A 9 -10.18 -41.82 14.97
C VAL A 9 -11.09 -41.61 13.75
N PRO A 10 -12.24 -42.31 13.64
CA PRO A 10 -13.15 -42.14 12.52
C PRO A 10 -13.69 -40.71 12.44
N GLY A 11 -13.66 -40.12 11.25
CA GLY A 11 -14.04 -38.74 10.96
C GLY A 11 -12.95 -37.68 11.26
N SER A 12 -11.75 -38.08 11.70
CA SER A 12 -10.68 -37.13 12.02
C SER A 12 -10.04 -36.48 10.80
N ALA A 13 -9.93 -37.20 9.68
CA ALA A 13 -9.40 -36.66 8.43
C ALA A 13 -10.28 -35.52 7.88
N ASP A 14 -11.60 -35.69 7.91
CA ASP A 14 -12.56 -34.64 7.51
C ASP A 14 -12.49 -33.41 8.43
N ARG A 15 -12.37 -33.62 9.74
CA ARG A 15 -12.21 -32.52 10.70
C ARG A 15 -10.90 -31.76 10.47
N LEU A 16 -9.81 -32.47 10.15
CA LEU A 16 -8.52 -31.86 9.85
C LEU A 16 -8.55 -31.08 8.53
N LEU A 17 -9.16 -31.64 7.49
CA LEU A 17 -9.38 -30.96 6.20
C LEU A 17 -10.23 -29.71 6.39
N LYS A 18 -11.35 -29.81 7.10
CA LYS A 18 -12.21 -28.67 7.41
C LYS A 18 -11.47 -27.59 8.20
N MET A 19 -10.67 -27.96 9.19
CA MET A 19 -9.86 -27.01 9.95
C MET A 19 -8.82 -26.32 9.05
N ALA A 20 -8.17 -27.06 8.14
CA ALA A 20 -7.22 -26.50 7.18
C ALA A 20 -7.90 -25.54 6.18
N GLU A 21 -9.10 -25.88 5.70
CA GLU A 21 -9.91 -25.02 4.84
C GLU A 21 -10.33 -23.74 5.56
N GLU A 22 -10.81 -23.84 6.81
CA GLU A 22 -11.18 -22.68 7.62
C GLU A 22 -9.99 -21.75 7.88
N GLN A 23 -8.81 -22.31 8.19
CA GLN A 23 -7.58 -21.53 8.35
C GLN A 23 -7.14 -20.86 7.05
N SER A 24 -7.20 -21.57 5.93
CA SER A 24 -6.89 -21.02 4.61
C SER A 24 -7.86 -19.89 4.22
N ALA A 25 -9.16 -20.09 4.44
CA ALA A 25 -10.19 -19.10 4.19
C ALA A 25 -10.02 -17.86 5.08
N HIS A 26 -9.70 -18.05 6.36
CA HIS A 26 -9.42 -16.96 7.30
C HIS A 26 -8.21 -16.13 6.85
N ARG A 27 -7.12 -16.80 6.46
CA ARG A 27 -5.92 -16.11 5.93
C ARG A 27 -6.23 -15.32 4.66
N GLN A 28 -6.93 -15.93 3.70
CA GLN A 28 -7.32 -15.23 2.46
C GLN A 28 -8.22 -14.03 2.74
N TYR A 29 -9.12 -14.13 3.72
CA TYR A 29 -9.97 -13.02 4.15
C TYR A 29 -9.15 -11.87 4.72
N LEU A 30 -8.19 -12.15 5.61
CA LEU A 30 -7.31 -11.13 6.18
C LEU A 30 -6.43 -10.49 5.09
N GLU A 31 -5.84 -11.28 4.19
CA GLU A 31 -5.05 -10.77 3.06
C GLU A 31 -5.87 -9.81 2.18
N LYS A 32 -7.10 -10.20 1.82
CA LYS A 32 -8.03 -9.32 1.07
C LYS A 32 -8.34 -8.03 1.81
N ARG A 33 -8.55 -8.10 3.13
CA ARG A 33 -8.87 -6.93 3.96
C ARG A 33 -7.70 -5.95 4.04
N VAL A 34 -6.49 -6.47 4.18
CA VAL A 34 -5.25 -5.67 4.19
C VAL A 34 -5.06 -4.99 2.84
N ILE A 35 -5.14 -5.75 1.73
CA ILE A 35 -4.99 -5.21 0.37
C ILE A 35 -6.02 -4.10 0.10
N ASN A 36 -7.30 -4.34 0.44
CA ASN A 36 -8.34 -3.35 0.24
C ASN A 36 -8.08 -2.09 1.07
N SER A 37 -7.75 -2.25 2.36
CA SER A 37 -7.44 -1.11 3.24
C SER A 37 -6.26 -0.28 2.69
N ASP A 38 -5.20 -0.94 2.21
CA ASP A 38 -4.05 -0.27 1.61
C ASP A 38 -4.42 0.52 0.35
N ILE A 39 -5.24 -0.07 -0.54
CA ILE A 39 -5.73 0.61 -1.74
C ILE A 39 -6.55 1.85 -1.36
N PHE A 40 -7.47 1.72 -0.41
CA PHE A 40 -8.27 2.85 0.05
C PHE A 40 -7.40 3.96 0.66
N ASN A 41 -6.50 3.62 1.58
CA ASN A 41 -5.59 4.59 2.19
C ASN A 41 -4.73 5.32 1.15
N SER A 42 -4.20 4.59 0.15
CA SER A 42 -3.43 5.16 -0.94
C SER A 42 -4.27 6.14 -1.79
N LYS A 43 -5.50 5.76 -2.13
CA LYS A 43 -6.42 6.61 -2.91
C LYS A 43 -6.85 7.86 -2.12
N LEU A 44 -7.12 7.72 -0.83
CA LEU A 44 -7.45 8.85 0.05
C LEU A 44 -6.28 9.83 0.16
N GLY A 45 -5.04 9.34 0.28
CA GLY A 45 -3.85 10.18 0.30
C GLY A 45 -3.63 10.97 -0.99
N ILE A 46 -3.88 10.35 -2.16
CA ILE A 46 -3.79 11.05 -3.45
C ILE A 46 -4.90 12.10 -3.58
N LEU A 47 -6.12 11.76 -3.16
CA LEU A 47 -7.25 12.68 -3.22
C LEU A 47 -7.07 13.89 -2.30
N SER A 48 -6.57 13.69 -1.07
CA SER A 48 -6.28 14.79 -0.15
C SER A 48 -5.18 15.71 -0.68
N ALA A 49 -4.11 15.16 -1.26
CA ALA A 49 -3.06 15.94 -1.91
C ALA A 49 -3.60 16.77 -3.08
N LEU A 50 -4.51 16.22 -3.89
CA LEU A 50 -5.17 16.93 -4.98
C LEU A 50 -6.02 18.10 -4.46
N ILE A 51 -6.81 17.89 -3.40
CA ILE A 51 -7.63 18.94 -2.80
C ILE A 51 -6.75 20.09 -2.27
N ILE A 52 -5.67 19.76 -1.55
CA ILE A 52 -4.73 20.76 -1.03
C ILE A 52 -4.07 21.53 -2.17
N SER A 53 -3.67 20.86 -3.25
CA SER A 53 -3.10 21.52 -4.43
C SER A 53 -4.09 22.50 -5.07
N LEU A 54 -5.35 22.10 -5.25
CA LEU A 54 -6.38 23.00 -5.80
C LEU A 54 -6.62 24.23 -4.93
N VAL A 55 -6.64 24.07 -3.61
CA VAL A 55 -6.80 25.20 -2.66
C VAL A 55 -5.63 26.18 -2.78
N PHE A 56 -4.39 25.67 -2.77
CA PHE A 56 -3.19 26.51 -2.90
C PHE A 56 -3.11 27.19 -4.27
N PHE A 57 -3.50 26.48 -5.33
CA PHE A 57 -3.57 27.04 -6.68
C PHE A 57 -4.59 28.18 -6.75
N GLY A 58 -5.78 28.00 -6.18
CA GLY A 58 -6.78 29.06 -6.06
C GLY A 58 -6.28 30.27 -5.27
N LEU A 59 -5.57 30.03 -4.15
CA LEU A 59 -4.94 31.09 -3.35
C LEU A 59 -3.89 31.87 -4.16
N ALA A 60 -3.05 31.17 -4.93
CA ALA A 60 -2.04 31.79 -5.77
C ALA A 60 -2.67 32.69 -6.84
N VAL A 61 -3.73 32.22 -7.52
CA VAL A 61 -4.47 33.03 -8.51
C VAL A 61 -5.10 34.26 -7.85
N TYR A 62 -5.67 34.12 -6.65
CA TYR A 62 -6.25 35.23 -5.90
C TYR A 62 -5.19 36.29 -5.52
N LEU A 63 -3.99 35.87 -5.11
CA LEU A 63 -2.87 36.75 -4.77
C LEU A 63 -2.36 37.54 -5.99
N VAL A 64 -2.28 36.90 -7.16
CA VAL A 64 -1.91 37.57 -8.42
C VAL A 64 -2.92 38.65 -8.77
N LYS A 65 -4.23 38.38 -8.64
CA LYS A 65 -5.28 39.36 -8.92
C LYS A 65 -5.23 40.59 -8.01
N ASN A 66 -4.72 40.45 -6.79
CA ASN A 66 -4.59 41.55 -5.81
C ASN A 66 -3.26 42.33 -5.92
N ASN A 67 -2.50 42.18 -7.02
CA ASN A 67 -1.21 42.84 -7.24
C ASN A 67 -0.10 42.45 -6.24
N TYR A 68 -0.14 41.23 -5.70
CA TYR A 68 0.95 40.68 -4.88
C TYR A 68 1.68 39.53 -5.62
N PRO A 69 2.47 39.82 -6.68
CA PRO A 69 3.09 38.78 -7.52
C PRO A 69 4.20 37.99 -6.80
N TYR A 70 4.96 38.64 -5.91
CA TYR A 70 6.03 37.99 -5.14
C TYR A 70 5.53 36.85 -4.24
N PRO A 71 4.55 37.06 -3.35
CA PRO A 71 4.02 35.97 -2.52
C PRO A 71 3.28 34.92 -3.36
N ALA A 72 2.62 35.30 -4.45
CA ALA A 72 2.00 34.32 -5.36
C ALA A 72 3.03 33.37 -6.00
N ALA A 73 4.18 33.88 -6.42
CA ALA A 73 5.26 33.07 -7.00
C ALA A 73 5.85 32.09 -5.97
N ILE A 74 6.03 32.51 -4.72
CA ILE A 74 6.49 31.65 -3.63
C ILE A 74 5.47 30.52 -3.38
N VAL A 75 4.20 30.86 -3.22
CA VAL A 75 3.14 29.87 -2.97
C VAL A 75 3.01 28.88 -4.13
N GLY A 76 3.06 29.37 -5.37
CA GLY A 76 2.99 28.51 -6.57
C GLY A 76 4.18 27.56 -6.70
N SER A 77 5.41 28.07 -6.50
CA SER A 77 6.63 27.25 -6.56
C SER A 77 6.68 26.19 -5.47
N VAL A 78 6.27 26.52 -4.24
CA VAL A 78 6.16 25.54 -3.14
C VAL A 78 5.13 24.46 -3.46
N ASN A 79 4.00 24.82 -4.06
CA ASN A 79 2.95 23.84 -4.40
C ASN A 79 3.44 22.83 -5.45
N ILE A 80 4.05 23.31 -6.53
CA ILE A 80 4.60 22.45 -7.59
C ILE A 80 5.78 21.63 -7.06
N GLY A 81 6.70 22.26 -6.32
CA GLY A 81 7.86 21.58 -5.74
C GLY A 81 7.46 20.47 -4.77
N GLY A 82 6.47 20.70 -3.92
CA GLY A 82 5.92 19.70 -3.02
C GLY A 82 5.33 18.49 -3.75
N LEU A 83 4.53 18.73 -4.80
CA LEU A 83 3.96 17.66 -5.62
C LEU A 83 5.04 16.82 -6.31
N VAL A 84 6.03 17.46 -6.93
CA VAL A 84 7.15 16.77 -7.57
C VAL A 84 7.92 15.94 -6.54
N TRP A 85 8.21 16.51 -5.37
CA TRP A 85 8.92 15.82 -4.29
C TRP A 85 8.15 14.59 -3.79
N THR A 86 6.85 14.72 -3.51
CA THR A 86 6.03 13.58 -3.06
C THR A 86 5.95 12.47 -4.11
N PHE A 87 5.88 12.82 -5.40
CA PHE A 87 5.87 11.85 -6.49
C PHE A 87 7.21 11.10 -6.61
N ILE A 88 8.34 11.82 -6.53
CA ILE A 88 9.69 11.24 -6.54
C ILE A 88 9.88 10.34 -5.32
N TYR A 89 9.53 10.82 -4.12
CA TYR A 89 9.65 10.07 -2.88
C TYR A 89 8.79 8.81 -2.91
N GLY A 90 7.54 8.91 -3.37
CA GLY A 90 6.65 7.76 -3.55
C GLY A 90 7.20 6.74 -4.56
N SER A 91 7.82 7.18 -5.66
CA SER A 91 8.47 6.30 -6.62
C SER A 91 9.69 5.58 -6.04
N LYS A 92 10.53 6.30 -5.28
CA LYS A 92 11.72 5.75 -4.61
C LYS A 92 11.34 4.73 -3.53
N SER A 93 10.36 5.06 -2.70
CA SER A 93 9.85 4.17 -1.65
C SER A 93 9.34 2.84 -2.23
N ARG A 94 8.50 2.89 -3.29
CA ARG A 94 8.01 1.68 -3.97
C ARG A 94 9.13 0.83 -4.59
N ARG A 95 10.22 1.45 -5.06
CA ARG A 95 11.39 0.71 -5.57
C ARG A 95 12.15 0.01 -4.44
N ALA A 96 12.40 0.70 -3.33
CA ALA A 96 13.08 0.14 -2.17
C ALA A 96 12.31 -1.03 -1.55
N GLU A 97 10.98 -0.92 -1.45
CA GLU A 97 10.13 -1.99 -0.94
C GLU A 97 10.21 -3.26 -1.82
N ARG A 98 10.21 -3.11 -3.15
CA ARG A 98 10.39 -4.24 -4.08
C ARG A 98 11.77 -4.89 -3.95
N GLN A 99 12.81 -4.10 -3.78
CA GLN A 99 14.19 -4.61 -3.61
C GLN A 99 14.33 -5.40 -2.31
N ASN A 100 13.81 -4.88 -1.18
CA ASN A 100 13.81 -5.61 0.09
C ASN A 100 13.01 -6.92 0.01
N LYS A 101 11.85 -6.92 -0.65
CA LYS A 101 11.05 -8.14 -0.87
C LYS A 101 11.84 -9.18 -1.69
N GLN A 102 12.53 -8.77 -2.74
CA GLN A 102 13.36 -9.67 -3.57
C GLN A 102 14.58 -10.21 -2.79
N GLN A 103 15.25 -9.37 -2.01
CA GLN A 103 16.41 -9.76 -1.22
C GLN A 103 16.04 -10.74 -0.09
N ASN A 104 14.92 -10.49 0.61
CA ASN A 104 14.40 -11.41 1.62
C ASN A 104 14.00 -12.76 1.01
N GLN A 105 13.45 -12.78 -0.21
CA GLN A 105 13.14 -14.04 -0.91
C GLN A 105 14.40 -14.81 -1.30
N GLN A 106 15.47 -14.12 -1.72
CA GLN A 106 16.75 -14.76 -2.05
C GLN A 106 17.50 -15.27 -0.82
N GLN A 107 17.46 -14.58 0.31
CA GLN A 107 18.08 -15.03 1.57
C GLN A 107 17.30 -16.17 2.25
N SER A 108 15.99 -16.27 2.02
CA SER A 108 15.14 -17.33 2.59
C SER A 108 15.19 -18.65 1.81
N GLN A 109 15.82 -18.67 0.63
CA GLN A 109 16.15 -19.91 -0.08
C GLN A 109 17.53 -20.37 0.42
N PRO A 110 17.62 -21.36 1.34
CA PRO A 110 18.92 -21.92 1.71
C PRO A 110 19.54 -22.51 0.44
N GLN A 111 20.83 -22.22 0.25
CA GLN A 111 21.68 -22.87 -0.76
C GLN A 111 21.51 -24.38 -0.61
N GLN A 112 20.68 -24.98 -1.47
CA GLN A 112 20.69 -26.40 -1.73
C GLN A 112 21.83 -26.64 -2.72
N SER A 113 23.04 -26.83 -2.17
CA SER A 113 24.21 -27.34 -2.86
C SER A 113 24.68 -28.59 -2.14
#